data_AF-A0A925PC55-F1
#
_entry.id   AF-A0A925PC55-F1
#
_cell.length_a   1.000
_cell.length_b   1.000
_cell.length_c   1.000
_cell.angle_alpha   90.00
_cell.angle_beta   90.00
_cell.angle_gamma   90.00
#
_symmetry.space_group_name_H-M   'P 1'
#
loop_
_entity.id
_entity.type
_entity.pdbx_description
1 polymer ?
#
loop_
_entity_poly.entity_id
_entity_poly.type
_entity_poly.pdbx_seq_one_letter_code
_entity_poly.pdbx_strand_id
1 'polypeptide(L)'
;GDNVVVASGAKVLGSFKVGANSKIGAGSVVLKEVPPNSTVVGIPGQVVWHNGKKVNGMSCGTIDLEHDNLPDPVAEMMNCMQRNMIKLEERVKQLEGEMNKNDTKSL
;
A
#
# COMPACT_ATOMS: atom_id res chain seq x y z
N GLY A 1 -31.09 2.55 0.18
CA GLY A 1 -31.26 3.79 -0.59
C GLY A 1 -31.97 3.47 -1.87
N ASP A 2 -32.21 4.46 -2.72
CA ASP A 2 -32.89 4.27 -4.00
C ASP A 2 -31.91 3.82 -5.10
N ASN A 3 -32.41 3.08 -6.09
CA ASN A 3 -31.60 2.57 -7.21
C ASN A 3 -30.35 1.77 -6.77
N VAL A 4 -30.51 0.92 -5.75
CA VAL A 4 -29.44 0.02 -5.28
C VAL A 4 -29.54 -1.30 -6.02
N VAL A 5 -28.42 -1.77 -6.58
CA VAL A 5 -28.33 -3.09 -7.22
C VAL A 5 -27.67 -4.06 -6.26
N VAL A 6 -28.34 -5.16 -5.94
CA VAL A 6 -27.78 -6.26 -5.14
C VAL A 6 -27.68 -7.49 -6.02
N ALA A 7 -26.46 -7.90 -6.34
CA ALA A 7 -26.23 -9.08 -7.17
C ALA A 7 -26.44 -10.39 -6.41
N SER A 8 -26.57 -11.49 -7.17
CA SER A 8 -26.86 -12.82 -6.62
C SER A 8 -25.84 -13.26 -5.55
N GLY A 9 -26.33 -13.86 -4.47
CA GLY A 9 -25.50 -14.39 -3.38
C GLY A 9 -24.83 -13.34 -2.49
N ALA A 10 -25.07 -12.04 -2.72
CA ALA A 10 -24.63 -11.00 -1.79
C ALA A 10 -25.37 -11.10 -0.46
N LYS A 11 -24.66 -10.83 0.65
CA LYS A 11 -25.19 -10.79 2.01
C LYS A 11 -24.88 -9.42 2.62
N VAL A 12 -25.90 -8.75 3.13
CA VAL A 12 -25.76 -7.47 3.86
C VAL A 12 -26.09 -7.77 5.31
N LEU A 13 -25.09 -7.73 6.19
CA LEU A 13 -25.23 -8.13 7.58
C LEU A 13 -25.00 -6.91 8.48
N GLY A 14 -26.08 -6.34 9.01
CA GLY A 14 -26.03 -5.24 9.97
C GLY A 14 -27.17 -4.24 9.80
N SER A 15 -27.37 -3.41 10.82
CA SER A 15 -28.34 -2.31 10.83
C SER A 15 -27.70 -1.02 10.29
N PHE A 16 -27.31 -1.01 9.02
CA PHE A 16 -26.73 0.17 8.36
C PHE A 16 -27.40 0.42 7.01
N LYS A 17 -27.15 1.61 6.44
CA LYS A 17 -27.74 2.02 5.18
C LYS A 17 -26.81 1.71 4.00
N VAL A 18 -27.39 1.26 2.90
CA VAL A 18 -26.73 1.27 1.59
C VAL A 18 -27.16 2.53 0.85
N GLY A 19 -26.19 3.36 0.48
CA GLY A 19 -26.40 4.63 -0.23
C GLY A 19 -27.03 4.46 -1.59
N ALA A 20 -27.73 5.48 -2.08
CA ALA A 20 -28.39 5.45 -3.38
C ALA A 20 -27.41 5.24 -4.54
N ASN A 21 -27.88 4.66 -5.65
CA ASN A 21 -27.07 4.34 -6.85
C ASN A 21 -25.86 3.43 -6.57
N SER A 22 -25.89 2.66 -5.48
CA SER A 22 -24.79 1.75 -5.13
C SER A 22 -25.02 0.35 -5.68
N LYS A 23 -23.93 -0.37 -5.94
CA LYS A 23 -23.93 -1.71 -6.53
C LYS A 23 -23.19 -2.67 -5.61
N ILE A 24 -23.84 -3.74 -5.19
CA ILE A 24 -23.24 -4.83 -4.39
C ILE A 24 -22.97 -6.00 -5.32
N GLY A 25 -21.69 -6.41 -5.42
CA GLY A 25 -21.25 -7.51 -6.28
C GLY A 25 -21.69 -8.89 -5.78
N ALA A 26 -21.72 -9.86 -6.69
CA ALA A 26 -22.19 -11.20 -6.39
C ALA A 26 -21.31 -11.86 -5.32
N GLY A 27 -21.94 -12.63 -4.41
CA GLY A 27 -21.23 -13.31 -3.32
C GLY A 27 -20.58 -12.40 -2.26
N SER A 28 -20.77 -11.08 -2.32
CA SER A 28 -20.11 -10.15 -1.38
C SER A 28 -20.76 -10.17 0.00
N VAL A 29 -19.98 -9.94 1.06
CA VAL A 29 -20.50 -9.86 2.44
C VAL A 29 -20.26 -8.47 3.01
N VAL A 30 -21.29 -7.64 3.03
CA VAL A 30 -21.21 -6.23 3.47
C VAL A 30 -21.44 -6.16 4.98
N LEU A 31 -20.44 -5.63 5.70
CA LEU A 31 -20.45 -5.50 7.16
C LEU A 31 -20.44 -4.05 7.64
N LYS A 32 -20.36 -3.09 6.72
CA LYS A 32 -20.23 -1.65 7.01
C LYS A 32 -21.14 -0.83 6.10
N GLU A 33 -21.46 0.38 6.55
CA GLU A 33 -22.25 1.34 5.78
C GLU A 33 -21.61 1.64 4.41
N VAL A 34 -22.45 1.72 3.37
CA VAL A 34 -22.00 1.92 1.99
C VAL A 34 -22.40 3.32 1.54
N PRO A 35 -21.44 4.19 1.17
CA PRO A 35 -21.76 5.54 0.72
C PRO A 35 -22.46 5.52 -0.66
N PRO A 36 -23.22 6.56 -1.03
CA PRO A 36 -23.91 6.63 -2.33
C PRO A 36 -22.93 6.59 -3.51
N ASN A 37 -23.43 6.18 -4.68
CA ASN A 37 -22.67 6.01 -5.93
C ASN A 37 -21.43 5.11 -5.77
N SER A 38 -21.55 4.03 -5.01
CA SER A 38 -20.42 3.14 -4.70
C SER A 38 -20.62 1.71 -5.21
N THR A 39 -19.52 1.03 -5.53
CA THR A 39 -19.55 -0.41 -5.82
C THR A 39 -18.81 -1.17 -4.73
N VAL A 40 -19.44 -2.21 -4.17
CA VAL A 40 -18.88 -3.06 -3.11
C VAL A 40 -18.68 -4.48 -3.62
N VAL A 41 -17.52 -5.06 -3.37
CA VAL A 41 -17.21 -6.45 -3.75
C VAL A 41 -16.40 -7.17 -2.66
N GLY A 42 -16.45 -8.50 -2.63
CA GLY A 42 -15.57 -9.34 -1.80
C GLY A 42 -16.15 -9.77 -0.45
N ILE A 43 -15.39 -10.62 0.27
CA ILE A 43 -15.68 -11.10 1.62
C ILE A 43 -14.40 -10.91 2.45
N PRO A 44 -14.36 -9.98 3.42
CA PRO A 44 -15.39 -8.96 3.71
C PRO A 44 -15.55 -7.96 2.56
N GLY A 45 -16.76 -7.45 2.36
CA GLY A 45 -17.12 -6.55 1.27
C GLY A 45 -16.48 -5.18 1.45
N GLN A 46 -15.71 -4.75 0.45
CA GLN A 46 -15.00 -3.48 0.42
C GLN A 46 -15.51 -2.60 -0.73
N VAL A 47 -15.52 -1.29 -0.53
CA VAL A 47 -15.87 -0.32 -1.57
C VAL A 47 -14.70 -0.21 -2.55
N VAL A 48 -14.93 -0.52 -3.82
CA VAL A 48 -13.91 -0.49 -4.88
C VAL A 48 -14.07 0.68 -5.84
N TRP A 49 -15.28 1.20 -5.96
CA TRP A 49 -15.59 2.40 -6.73
C TRP A 49 -16.41 3.33 -5.87
N HIS A 50 -16.12 4.63 -5.95
CA HIS A 50 -16.88 5.68 -5.31
C HIS A 50 -16.94 6.91 -6.22
N ASN A 51 -18.15 7.42 -6.51
CA ASN A 51 -18.37 8.58 -7.38
C ASN A 51 -17.68 8.46 -8.77
N GLY A 52 -17.71 7.27 -9.37
CA GLY A 52 -17.10 7.03 -10.68
C GLY A 52 -15.57 7.03 -10.68
N LYS A 53 -14.94 7.07 -9.51
CA LYS A 53 -13.49 6.88 -9.34
C LYS A 53 -13.23 5.56 -8.63
N LYS A 54 -12.19 4.85 -9.06
CA LYS A 54 -11.68 3.71 -8.32
C LYS A 54 -11.07 4.22 -7.02
N VAL A 55 -11.56 3.72 -5.89
CA VAL A 55 -10.96 4.04 -4.59
C VAL A 55 -9.79 3.09 -4.41
N ASN A 56 -8.58 3.63 -4.44
CA ASN A 56 -7.33 2.87 -4.21
C ASN A 56 -7.13 2.49 -2.74
N GLY A 57 -8.24 2.26 -2.02
CA GLY A 57 -8.24 1.82 -0.63
C GLY A 57 -8.22 0.30 -0.58
N MET A 58 -7.04 -0.25 -0.29
CA MET A 58 -6.73 -1.56 0.30
C MET A 58 -7.84 -2.64 0.21
N SER A 59 -7.53 -3.75 -0.47
CA SER A 59 -8.30 -5.01 -0.56
C SER A 59 -9.42 -5.06 -1.61
N CYS A 60 -9.05 -4.88 -2.88
CA CYS A 60 -9.62 -5.71 -3.96
C CYS A 60 -8.71 -5.67 -5.18
N GLY A 61 -7.76 -6.61 -5.23
CA GLY A 61 -7.22 -7.19 -6.45
C GLY A 61 -7.08 -6.27 -7.67
N THR A 62 -6.45 -5.11 -7.51
CA THR A 62 -5.45 -4.77 -8.50
C THR A 62 -4.34 -5.79 -8.27
N ILE A 63 -4.25 -6.79 -9.15
CA ILE A 63 -2.91 -6.99 -9.70
C ILE A 63 -2.61 -5.61 -10.28
N ASP A 64 -1.77 -4.90 -9.55
CA ASP A 64 -1.21 -3.66 -9.98
C ASP A 64 -0.42 -3.99 -11.25
N LEU A 65 -1.06 -3.79 -12.40
CA LEU A 65 -0.41 -3.90 -13.70
C LEU A 65 0.24 -2.57 -14.08
N GLU A 66 0.28 -1.57 -13.20
CA GLU A 66 1.15 -0.41 -13.34
C GLU A 66 2.59 -0.84 -12.94
N HIS A 67 3.30 -1.49 -13.85
CA HIS A 67 4.70 -1.89 -13.66
C HIS A 67 5.70 -0.73 -13.74
N ASP A 68 5.24 0.51 -13.92
CA ASP A 68 6.12 1.65 -14.23
C ASP A 68 6.52 2.49 -13.01
N ASN A 69 6.07 2.19 -11.79
CA ASN A 69 6.46 2.95 -10.58
C ASN A 69 6.56 2.13 -9.28
N LEU A 70 6.91 0.84 -9.35
CA LEU A 70 7.32 0.14 -8.12
C LEU A 70 8.79 0.53 -7.81
N PRO A 71 9.11 1.03 -6.60
CA PRO A 71 10.50 1.19 -6.19
C PRO A 71 11.16 -0.18 -6.30
N ASP A 72 12.06 -0.32 -7.27
CA ASP A 72 12.68 -1.59 -7.60
C ASP A 72 13.34 -2.15 -6.33
N PRO A 73 12.89 -3.31 -5.81
CA PRO A 73 13.42 -3.88 -4.58
C PRO A 73 14.92 -4.20 -4.69
N VAL A 74 15.43 -4.41 -5.92
CA VAL A 74 16.85 -4.53 -6.20
C VAL A 74 17.54 -3.18 -6.09
N ALA A 75 16.97 -2.12 -6.66
CA ALA A 75 17.49 -0.76 -6.53
C ALA A 75 17.47 -0.27 -5.06
N GLU A 76 16.45 -0.61 -4.28
CA GLU A 76 16.37 -0.27 -2.86
C GLU A 76 17.48 -0.99 -2.06
N MET A 77 17.70 -2.27 -2.36
CA MET A 77 18.80 -3.06 -1.79
C MET A 77 20.16 -2.46 -2.17
N MET A 78 20.36 -2.11 -3.45
CA MET A 78 21.59 -1.46 -3.94
C MET A 78 21.83 -0.12 -3.24
N ASN A 79 20.80 0.70 -3.05
CA ASN A 79 20.89 1.98 -2.34
C ASN A 79 21.18 1.79 -0.83
N CYS A 80 20.68 0.72 -0.22
CA CYS A 80 21.03 0.34 1.15
C CYS A 80 22.50 -0.08 1.25
N MET A 81 22.96 -0.92 0.32
CA MET A 81 24.35 -1.35 0.23
C MET A 81 25.29 -0.16 0.00
N GLN A 82 24.93 0.78 -0.87
CA GLN A 82 25.72 2.00 -1.12
C GLN A 82 25.83 2.87 0.13
N ARG A 83 24.74 3.05 0.90
CA ARG A 83 24.79 3.78 2.18
C ARG A 83 25.69 3.11 3.20
N ASN A 84 25.72 1.78 3.22
CA ASN A 84 26.62 1.04 4.10
C ASN A 84 28.07 1.21 3.64
N MET A 85 28.35 1.15 2.33
CA MET A 85 29.68 1.37 1.77
C MET A 85 30.23 2.74 2.19
N ILE A 86 29.43 3.81 2.05
CA ILE A 86 29.82 5.18 2.47
C ILE A 86 30.16 5.22 3.96
N LYS A 87 29.33 4.63 4.82
CA LYS A 87 29.59 4.59 6.27
C LYS A 87 30.86 3.81 6.63
N LEU A 88 31.12 2.71 5.91
CA LEU A 88 32.34 1.93 6.11
C LEU A 88 33.57 2.73 5.66
N GLU A 89 33.52 3.39 4.50
CA GLU A 89 34.59 4.24 3.99
C GLU A 89 34.91 5.40 4.95
N GLU A 90 33.90 6.08 5.48
CA GLU A 90 34.08 7.14 6.49
C GLU A 90 34.78 6.61 7.74
N ARG A 91 34.38 5.42 8.20
CA ARG A 91 34.94 4.80 9.40
C ARG A 91 36.38 4.32 9.18
N VAL A 92 36.69 3.79 8.00
CA VAL A 92 38.07 3.46 7.61
C VAL A 92 38.93 4.72 7.58
N LYS A 93 38.44 5.80 6.94
CA LYS A 93 39.15 7.08 6.86
C LYS A 93 39.42 7.68 8.25
N GLN A 94 38.46 7.58 9.17
CA GLN A 94 38.63 8.04 10.55
C GLN A 94 39.73 7.24 11.26
N LEU A 95 39.69 5.91 11.17
CA LEU A 95 40.67 5.03 11.81
C LEU A 95 42.08 5.21 11.22
N GLU A 96 42.21 5.34 9.91
CA GLU A 96 43.49 5.65 9.25
C GLU A 96 44.04 7.00 9.73
N GLY A 97 43.17 8.00 9.89
CA GLY A 97 43.56 9.30 10.44
C GLY A 97 44.01 9.25 11.91
N GLU A 98 43.43 8.36 12.71
CA GLU A 98 43.82 8.12 14.11
C GLU A 98 45.14 7.34 14.19
N MET A 99 45.34 6.34 13.34
CA MET A 99 46.62 5.61 13.22
C MET A 99 47.76 6.56 12.84
N ASN A 100 47.56 7.42 11.84
CA ASN A 100 48.60 8.33 11.37
C ASN A 100 49.00 9.39 12.44
N LYS A 101 48.05 9.83 13.28
CA LYS A 101 48.32 10.72 14.43
C LYS A 101 49.11 10.03 15.55
N ASN A 102 48.86 8.74 15.77
CA ASN A 102 49.58 7.97 16.79
C ASN A 102 51.04 7.71 16.37
N ASP A 103 51.29 7.55 15.07
CA ASP A 103 52.65 7.41 14.53
C ASP A 103 53.44 8.73 14.60
N THR A 104 52.80 9.90 14.40
CA THR A 104 53.49 11.20 14.54
C THR A 104 53.75 11.62 15.99
N LYS A 105 52.99 11.11 16.95
CA LYS A 105 53.15 11.41 18.39
C LYS A 105 54.19 10.52 19.07
N SER A 106 54.66 9.49 18.37
CA SER A 106 55.66 8.53 18.84
C SER A 106 57.09 8.84 18.33
N LEU A 107 57.24 9.93 17.57
CA LEU A 107 58.51 10.58 17.18
C LEU A 107 58.69 11.87 17.99
#